data_AF-A0A6L7YIG2-F1
#
_entry.id   AF-A0A6L7YIG2-F1
#
_cell.length_a   1.000
_cell.length_b   1.000
_cell.length_c   1.000
_cell.angle_alpha   90.00
_cell.angle_beta   90.00
_cell.angle_gamma   90.00
#
_symmetry.space_group_name_H-M   'P 1'
#
loop_
_entity.id
_entity.type
_entity.pdbx_description
1 polymer ?
#
loop_
_entity_poly.entity_id
_entity_poly.type
_entity_poly.pdbx_seq_one_letter_code
_entity_poly.pdbx_strand_id
1 'polypeptide(L)'
;MLNSTAAQIAADITALPQRTTATVRKVRRQHSRALRTADAAFVIGLARDLLARDSREGRSGLRWVAYELIRNHKPAFASLNDALLEELGQGMHSWDTVDDFSRTLSGPAWLHGMASDALIHRWAASKDLWWRRAALVSTVGLNMRSYGGAGDTPRTMAICEMLAADREDMVQKALSWALRELVWHDPAAVQSFLDTHDQHLAARVKREVRAKLTTGLKNPRRKPSVPSPLGTDKGR
;
A
#
# COMPACT_ATOMS: atom_id res chain seq x y z
N MET A 1 19.25 -0.23 -25.66
CA MET A 1 18.22 0.82 -25.53
C MET A 1 17.56 0.85 -24.14
N LEU A 2 17.18 -0.29 -23.54
CA LEU A 2 16.61 -0.33 -22.18
C LEU A 2 17.52 0.31 -21.12
N ASN A 3 18.77 -0.15 -21.05
CA ASN A 3 19.74 0.34 -20.07
C ASN A 3 20.04 1.85 -20.21
N SER A 4 20.00 2.39 -21.43
CA SER A 4 20.19 3.83 -21.68
C SER A 4 18.98 4.65 -21.21
N THR A 5 17.75 4.16 -21.40
CA THR A 5 16.54 4.85 -20.90
C THR A 5 16.46 4.83 -19.38
N ALA A 6 16.77 3.69 -18.74
CA ALA A 6 16.81 3.60 -17.28
C ALA A 6 17.86 4.55 -16.68
N ALA A 7 19.05 4.62 -17.30
CA ALA A 7 20.10 5.56 -16.91
C ALA A 7 19.65 7.01 -17.04
N GLN A 8 18.96 7.37 -18.12
CA GLN A 8 18.47 8.73 -18.32
C GLN A 8 17.42 9.12 -17.26
N ILE A 9 16.48 8.23 -16.94
CA ILE A 9 15.49 8.49 -15.88
C ILE A 9 16.19 8.72 -14.54
N ALA A 10 17.17 7.88 -14.20
CA ALA A 10 17.95 8.03 -12.96
C ALA A 10 18.75 9.34 -12.93
N ALA A 11 19.39 9.71 -14.04
CA ALA A 11 20.11 10.97 -14.17
C ALA A 11 19.17 12.18 -14.01
N ASP A 12 18.00 12.16 -14.67
CA ASP A 12 17.02 13.24 -14.59
C ASP A 12 16.49 13.42 -13.15
N ILE A 13 16.25 12.32 -12.42
CA ILE A 13 15.82 12.37 -11.01
C ILE A 13 16.95 12.90 -10.11
N THR A 14 18.18 12.48 -10.36
CA THR A 14 19.37 12.92 -9.60
C THR A 14 19.65 14.40 -9.81
N ALA A 15 19.41 14.91 -11.02
CA ALA A 15 19.58 16.32 -11.37
C ALA A 15 18.48 17.25 -10.80
N LEU A 16 17.43 16.71 -10.16
CA LEU A 16 16.38 17.53 -9.56
C LEU A 16 16.94 18.37 -8.39
N PRO A 17 16.74 19.70 -8.38
CA PRO A 17 17.17 20.57 -7.27
C PRO A 17 16.56 20.17 -5.93
N GLN A 18 15.32 19.68 -5.96
CA GLN A 18 14.62 19.09 -4.82
C GLN A 18 13.88 17.84 -5.26
N ARG A 19 14.16 16.72 -4.58
CA ARG A 19 13.51 15.42 -4.82
C ARG A 19 12.25 15.33 -3.96
N THR A 20 11.13 15.76 -4.52
CA THR A 20 9.79 15.63 -3.94
C THR A 20 8.95 14.72 -4.81
N THR A 21 7.84 14.20 -4.26
CA THR A 21 6.85 13.42 -5.03
C THR A 21 6.40 14.14 -6.30
N ALA A 22 6.19 15.46 -6.23
CA ALA A 22 5.72 16.24 -7.37
C ALA A 22 6.78 16.39 -8.47
N THR A 23 8.04 16.64 -8.10
CA THR A 23 9.14 16.81 -9.05
C THR A 23 9.54 15.50 -9.71
N VAL A 24 9.62 14.40 -8.95
CA VAL A 24 9.89 13.06 -9.51
C VAL A 24 8.76 12.60 -10.45
N ARG A 25 7.48 12.86 -10.11
CA ARG A 25 6.36 12.59 -11.03
C ARG A 25 6.43 13.41 -12.32
N LYS A 26 6.98 14.62 -12.28
CA LYS A 26 7.17 15.44 -13.50
C LYS A 26 8.12 14.72 -14.45
N VAL A 27 9.26 14.22 -13.94
CA VAL A 27 10.21 13.40 -14.70
C VAL A 27 9.53 12.14 -15.24
N ARG A 28 8.87 11.36 -14.37
CA ARG A 28 8.15 10.14 -14.79
C ARG A 28 7.15 10.41 -15.91
N ARG A 29 6.36 11.48 -15.83
CA ARG A 29 5.38 11.85 -16.87
C ARG A 29 6.03 12.23 -18.19
N GLN A 30 7.18 12.91 -18.17
CA GLN A 30 7.94 13.21 -19.38
C GLN A 30 8.34 11.91 -20.09
N HIS A 31 8.92 10.96 -19.35
CA HIS A 31 9.28 9.64 -19.89
C HIS A 31 8.06 8.82 -20.33
N SER A 32 6.95 8.87 -19.59
CA SER A 32 5.70 8.19 -19.96
C SER A 32 5.16 8.65 -21.32
N ARG A 33 5.35 9.93 -21.68
CA ARG A 33 4.93 10.45 -23.00
C ARG A 33 5.76 9.85 -24.13
N ALA A 34 7.07 9.72 -23.93
CA ALA A 34 7.98 9.09 -24.89
C ALA A 34 7.71 7.58 -25.05
N LEU A 35 7.29 6.93 -23.96
CA LEU A 35 7.01 5.49 -23.92
C LEU A 35 5.58 5.12 -24.35
N ARG A 36 4.75 6.09 -24.75
CA ARG A 36 3.30 5.89 -25.00
C ARG A 36 2.99 4.78 -26.02
N THR A 37 3.86 4.59 -27.01
CA THR A 37 3.72 3.59 -28.07
C THR A 37 4.72 2.45 -27.95
N ALA A 38 5.48 2.40 -26.84
CA ALA A 38 6.39 1.29 -26.59
C ALA A 38 5.58 0.01 -26.33
N ASP A 39 6.16 -1.15 -26.66
CA ASP A 39 5.55 -2.41 -26.33
C ASP A 39 5.55 -2.66 -24.79
N ALA A 40 4.66 -3.53 -24.32
CA ALA A 40 4.54 -3.85 -22.91
C ALA A 40 5.84 -4.44 -22.33
N ALA A 41 6.51 -5.31 -23.08
CA ALA A 41 7.72 -5.99 -22.64
C ALA A 41 8.88 -5.01 -22.43
N PHE A 42 8.99 -3.98 -23.26
CA PHE A 42 9.96 -2.90 -23.13
C PHE A 42 9.73 -2.12 -21.85
N VAL A 43 8.48 -1.72 -21.55
CA VAL A 43 8.16 -0.98 -20.32
C VAL A 43 8.42 -1.82 -19.08
N ILE A 44 8.13 -3.13 -19.11
CA ILE A 44 8.45 -4.05 -18.03
C ILE A 44 9.98 -4.21 -17.87
N GLY A 45 10.71 -4.38 -18.98
CA GLY A 45 12.17 -4.44 -18.98
C GLY A 45 12.80 -3.18 -18.39
N LEU A 46 12.28 -2.01 -18.74
CA LEU A 46 12.70 -0.74 -18.18
C LEU A 46 12.42 -0.64 -16.68
N ALA A 47 11.24 -1.09 -16.24
CA ALA A 47 10.90 -1.14 -14.83
C ALA A 47 11.84 -2.07 -14.04
N ARG A 48 12.20 -3.23 -14.59
CA ARG A 48 13.20 -4.15 -14.01
C ARG A 48 14.57 -3.49 -13.86
N ASP A 49 15.04 -2.81 -14.90
CA ASP A 49 16.32 -2.08 -14.85
C ASP A 49 16.32 -0.99 -13.77
N LEU A 50 15.21 -0.26 -13.63
CA LEU A 50 15.04 0.74 -12.57
C LEU A 50 15.03 0.12 -11.17
N LEU A 51 14.36 -1.01 -10.97
CA LEU A 51 14.37 -1.74 -9.70
C LEU A 51 15.76 -2.26 -9.35
N ALA A 52 16.49 -2.81 -10.33
CA ALA A 52 17.86 -3.28 -10.13
C ALA A 52 18.84 -2.14 -9.81
N ARG A 53 18.59 -0.92 -10.32
CA ARG A 53 19.32 0.30 -9.96
C ARG A 53 18.99 0.75 -8.54
N ASP A 54 17.70 0.85 -8.20
CA ASP A 54 17.24 1.24 -6.86
C ASP A 54 17.84 0.33 -5.77
N SER A 55 17.89 -0.98 -6.02
CA SER A 55 18.49 -1.95 -5.08
C SER A 55 20.00 -1.75 -4.86
N ARG A 56 20.73 -1.20 -5.84
CA ARG A 56 22.18 -0.92 -5.73
C ARG A 56 22.47 0.47 -5.16
N GLU A 57 21.66 1.44 -5.52
CA GLU A 57 21.85 2.86 -5.18
C GLU A 57 21.14 3.26 -3.88
N GLY A 58 20.27 2.41 -3.35
CA GLY A 58 19.43 2.69 -2.18
C GLY A 58 18.20 3.53 -2.56
N ARG A 59 17.55 4.16 -1.57
CA ARG A 59 16.27 4.92 -1.67
C ARG A 59 16.33 6.13 -2.61
N SER A 60 16.50 5.86 -3.90
CA SER A 60 16.65 6.83 -4.98
C SER A 60 15.30 7.32 -5.52
N GLY A 61 14.23 6.58 -5.21
CA GLY A 61 12.88 6.80 -5.74
C GLY A 61 12.62 6.08 -7.06
N LEU A 62 13.59 5.33 -7.58
CA LEU A 62 13.48 4.63 -8.87
C LEU A 62 12.48 3.47 -8.80
N ARG A 63 12.39 2.76 -7.68
CA ARG A 63 11.38 1.70 -7.49
C ARG A 63 9.96 2.22 -7.67
N TRP A 64 9.65 3.36 -7.07
CA TRP A 64 8.34 3.98 -7.21
C TRP A 64 8.06 4.42 -8.66
N VAL A 65 9.07 4.98 -9.34
CA VAL A 65 8.95 5.34 -10.76
C VAL A 65 8.72 4.11 -11.64
N ALA A 66 9.41 3.00 -11.37
CA ALA A 66 9.21 1.74 -12.08
C ALA A 66 7.74 1.27 -11.99
N TYR A 67 7.15 1.30 -10.79
CA TYR A 67 5.75 0.94 -10.59
C TYR A 67 4.80 1.91 -11.29
N GLU A 68 5.03 3.23 -11.19
CA GLU A 68 4.18 4.21 -11.87
C GLU A 68 4.28 4.12 -13.40
N LEU A 69 5.44 3.76 -13.97
CA LEU A 69 5.58 3.54 -15.42
C LEU A 69 4.68 2.39 -15.88
N ILE A 70 4.69 1.25 -15.18
CA ILE A 70 3.80 0.13 -15.47
C ILE A 70 2.34 0.55 -15.34
N ARG A 71 1.95 1.13 -14.18
CA ARG A 71 0.56 1.52 -13.90
C ARG A 71 -0.01 2.51 -14.91
N ASN A 72 0.82 3.38 -15.49
CA ASN A 72 0.39 4.41 -16.42
C ASN A 72 0.58 4.01 -17.91
N HIS A 73 1.02 2.78 -18.17
CA HIS A 73 1.14 2.23 -19.52
C HIS A 73 0.16 1.06 -19.69
N LYS A 74 -0.99 1.31 -20.34
CA LYS A 74 -2.12 0.35 -20.39
C LYS A 74 -1.70 -1.08 -20.80
N PRO A 75 -0.92 -1.29 -21.89
CA PRO A 75 -0.49 -2.64 -22.25
C PRO A 75 0.39 -3.32 -21.20
N ALA A 76 1.29 -2.57 -20.55
CA ALA A 76 2.18 -3.12 -19.53
C ALA A 76 1.43 -3.44 -18.22
N PHE A 77 0.48 -2.58 -17.84
CA PHE A 77 -0.39 -2.86 -16.71
C PHE A 77 -1.27 -4.10 -16.97
N ALA A 78 -1.86 -4.22 -18.16
CA ALA A 78 -2.71 -5.35 -18.53
C ALA A 78 -1.97 -6.69 -18.63
N SER A 79 -0.64 -6.67 -18.76
CA SER A 79 0.20 -7.87 -18.75
C SER A 79 0.64 -8.33 -17.36
N LEU A 80 0.23 -7.63 -16.29
CA LEU A 80 0.49 -8.10 -14.93
C LEU A 80 -0.20 -9.45 -14.69
N ASN A 81 0.50 -10.30 -13.94
CA ASN A 81 0.02 -11.60 -13.48
C ASN A 81 0.74 -11.94 -12.17
N ASP A 82 0.38 -13.06 -11.55
CA ASP A 82 0.95 -13.51 -10.28
C ASP A 82 2.48 -13.52 -10.28
N ALA A 83 3.09 -14.17 -11.27
CA ALA A 83 4.56 -14.31 -11.34
C ALA A 83 5.26 -12.95 -11.50
N LEU A 84 4.75 -12.08 -12.37
CA LEU A 84 5.33 -10.76 -12.58
C LEU A 84 5.15 -9.85 -11.36
N LEU A 85 4.03 -9.96 -10.63
CA LEU A 85 3.84 -9.22 -9.38
C LEU A 85 4.81 -9.69 -8.29
N GLU A 86 5.00 -11.00 -8.13
CA GLU A 86 5.97 -11.55 -7.18
C GLU A 86 7.39 -11.11 -7.51
N GLU A 87 7.75 -11.08 -8.80
CA GLU A 87 9.04 -10.57 -9.28
C GLU A 87 9.23 -9.09 -8.94
N LEU A 88 8.26 -8.24 -9.30
CA LEU A 88 8.35 -6.78 -9.11
C LEU A 88 8.37 -6.39 -7.62
N GLY A 89 7.75 -7.20 -6.75
CA GLY A 89 7.75 -7.00 -5.31
C GLY A 89 9.04 -7.46 -4.60
N GLN A 90 9.95 -8.18 -5.27
CA GLN A 90 11.20 -8.60 -4.63
C GLN A 90 12.04 -7.40 -4.15
N GLY A 91 12.70 -7.57 -3.01
CA GLY A 91 13.60 -6.56 -2.41
C GLY A 91 12.90 -5.40 -1.69
N MET A 92 11.56 -5.44 -1.55
CA MET A 92 10.86 -4.53 -0.64
C MET A 92 11.30 -4.80 0.80
N HIS A 93 11.62 -3.75 1.53
CA HIS A 93 12.21 -3.87 2.88
C HIS A 93 11.80 -2.73 3.81
N SER A 94 10.75 -1.99 3.45
CA SER A 94 10.26 -0.86 4.22
C SER A 94 8.78 -0.63 3.98
N TRP A 95 8.11 0.03 4.92
CA TRP A 95 6.67 0.30 4.81
C TRP A 95 6.34 1.13 3.56
N ASP A 96 7.19 2.08 3.18
CA ASP A 96 6.98 2.94 2.01
C ASP A 96 7.11 2.17 0.69
N THR A 97 8.11 1.28 0.57
CA THR A 97 8.31 0.49 -0.65
C THR A 97 7.18 -0.53 -0.86
N VAL A 98 6.71 -1.14 0.23
CA VAL A 98 5.55 -2.05 0.23
C VAL A 98 4.26 -1.30 -0.12
N ASP A 99 4.00 -0.18 0.54
CA ASP A 99 2.76 0.56 0.33
C ASP A 99 2.67 1.13 -1.10
N ASP A 100 3.80 1.54 -1.68
CA ASP A 100 3.85 1.98 -3.07
C ASP A 100 3.61 0.84 -4.05
N PHE A 101 4.22 -0.34 -3.84
CA PHE A 101 3.95 -1.52 -4.64
C PHE A 101 2.48 -1.91 -4.59
N SER A 102 1.92 -2.04 -3.38
CA SER A 102 0.57 -2.55 -3.20
C SER A 102 -0.51 -1.63 -3.72
N ARG A 103 -0.35 -0.31 -3.54
CA ARG A 103 -1.34 0.67 -4.04
C ARG A 103 -1.20 0.96 -5.52
N THR A 104 -0.02 0.76 -6.10
CA THR A 104 0.24 1.10 -7.50
C THR A 104 0.04 -0.10 -8.42
N LEU A 105 0.43 -1.30 -7.97
CA LEU A 105 0.42 -2.53 -8.76
C LEU A 105 -0.51 -3.60 -8.20
N SER A 106 -0.17 -4.24 -7.07
CA SER A 106 -0.86 -5.49 -6.70
C SER A 106 -2.33 -5.31 -6.34
N GLY A 107 -2.71 -4.27 -5.60
CA GLY A 107 -4.11 -3.95 -5.29
C GLY A 107 -4.94 -3.68 -6.56
N PRO A 108 -4.52 -2.74 -7.44
CA PRO A 108 -5.20 -2.53 -8.71
C PRO A 108 -5.22 -3.76 -9.63
N ALA A 109 -4.15 -4.56 -9.67
CA ALA A 109 -4.11 -5.79 -10.44
C ALA A 109 -5.12 -6.82 -9.91
N TRP A 110 -5.23 -6.95 -8.59
CA TRP A 110 -6.20 -7.81 -7.93
C TRP A 110 -7.65 -7.38 -8.16
N LEU A 111 -7.91 -6.07 -8.07
CA LEU A 111 -9.21 -5.47 -8.40
C LEU A 111 -9.68 -5.83 -9.82
N HIS A 112 -8.75 -5.84 -10.77
CA HIS A 112 -9.04 -6.09 -12.18
C HIS A 112 -8.84 -7.56 -12.60
N GLY A 113 -8.66 -8.48 -11.65
CA GLY A 113 -8.58 -9.92 -11.91
C GLY A 113 -7.26 -10.40 -12.55
N MET A 114 -6.22 -9.56 -12.57
CA MET A 114 -4.88 -9.94 -13.03
C MET A 114 -4.08 -10.68 -11.95
N ALA A 115 -4.33 -10.38 -10.67
CA ALA A 115 -3.78 -11.12 -9.54
C ALA A 115 -4.83 -12.08 -8.97
N SER A 116 -4.44 -13.31 -8.66
CA SER A 116 -5.33 -14.29 -8.05
C SER A 116 -5.48 -14.09 -6.53
N ASP A 117 -6.61 -14.53 -5.97
CA ASP A 117 -6.79 -14.59 -4.51
C ASP A 117 -5.71 -15.48 -3.87
N ALA A 118 -5.35 -16.58 -4.55
CA ALA A 118 -4.31 -17.51 -4.10
C ALA A 118 -2.94 -16.83 -3.95
N LEU A 119 -2.57 -15.89 -4.83
CA LEU A 119 -1.35 -15.11 -4.68
C LEU A 119 -1.36 -14.30 -3.39
N ILE A 120 -2.41 -13.53 -3.17
CA ILE A 120 -2.49 -12.63 -2.01
C ILE A 120 -2.56 -13.44 -0.71
N HIS A 121 -3.24 -14.59 -0.71
CA HIS A 121 -3.26 -15.53 0.41
C HIS A 121 -1.86 -16.08 0.71
N ARG A 122 -1.07 -16.44 -0.32
CA ARG A 122 0.33 -16.86 -0.12
C ARG A 122 1.17 -15.76 0.53
N TRP A 123 0.99 -14.50 0.12
CA TRP A 123 1.69 -13.38 0.75
C TRP A 123 1.30 -13.19 2.22
N ALA A 124 0.00 -13.33 2.54
CA ALA A 124 -0.49 -13.28 3.92
C ALA A 124 0.09 -14.41 4.80
N ALA A 125 0.38 -15.58 4.22
CA ALA A 125 1.03 -16.70 4.91
C ALA A 125 2.57 -16.63 4.92
N SER A 126 3.19 -15.61 4.31
CA SER A 126 4.65 -15.52 4.18
C SER A 126 5.35 -15.34 5.52
N LYS A 127 6.57 -15.90 5.65
CA LYS A 127 7.45 -15.62 6.80
C LYS A 127 7.99 -14.19 6.80
N ASP A 128 8.04 -13.56 5.64
CA ASP A 128 8.47 -12.17 5.49
C ASP A 128 7.31 -11.21 5.79
N LEU A 129 7.53 -10.32 6.77
CA LEU A 129 6.54 -9.34 7.21
C LEU A 129 6.14 -8.36 6.11
N TRP A 130 7.01 -8.09 5.14
CA TRP A 130 6.74 -7.16 4.04
C TRP A 130 5.74 -7.74 3.04
N TRP A 131 5.80 -9.05 2.79
CA TRP A 131 4.77 -9.74 2.00
C TRP A 131 3.44 -9.83 2.74
N ARG A 132 3.45 -10.09 4.06
CA ARG A 132 2.21 -10.05 4.86
C ARG A 132 1.58 -8.65 4.87
N ARG A 133 2.40 -7.61 4.99
CA ARG A 133 1.95 -6.22 4.83
C ARG A 133 1.41 -5.96 3.41
N ALA A 134 2.09 -6.44 2.37
CA ALA A 134 1.65 -6.28 0.98
C ALA A 134 0.26 -6.90 0.75
N ALA A 135 -0.03 -8.05 1.36
CA ALA A 135 -1.35 -8.67 1.30
C ALA A 135 -2.43 -7.74 1.87
N LEU A 136 -2.24 -7.22 3.08
CA LEU A 136 -3.18 -6.28 3.71
C LEU A 136 -3.34 -4.99 2.91
N VAL A 137 -2.24 -4.39 2.46
CA VAL A 137 -2.30 -3.12 1.72
C VAL A 137 -2.89 -3.31 0.32
N SER A 138 -2.82 -4.50 -0.27
CA SER A 138 -3.51 -4.79 -1.54
C SER A 138 -5.04 -4.66 -1.40
N THR A 139 -5.61 -4.98 -0.23
CA THR A 139 -7.06 -4.78 0.05
C THR A 139 -7.47 -3.31 0.01
N VAL A 140 -6.54 -2.37 0.26
CA VAL A 140 -6.81 -0.93 0.17
C VAL A 140 -7.23 -0.55 -1.24
N GLY A 141 -6.64 -1.18 -2.27
CA GLY A 141 -7.03 -0.98 -3.67
C GLY A 141 -8.47 -1.42 -3.98
N LEU A 142 -8.97 -2.44 -3.28
CA LEU A 142 -10.35 -2.95 -3.43
C LEU A 142 -11.39 -2.01 -2.79
N ASN A 143 -11.01 -1.34 -1.70
CA ASN A 143 -11.94 -0.56 -0.88
C ASN A 143 -11.86 0.96 -1.14
N MET A 144 -10.73 1.50 -1.57
CA MET A 144 -10.60 2.94 -1.77
C MET A 144 -11.02 3.38 -3.18
N ARG A 145 -12.03 4.27 -3.26
CA ARG A 145 -12.52 4.84 -4.52
C ARG A 145 -11.44 5.51 -5.37
N SER A 146 -10.44 6.15 -4.75
CA SER A 146 -9.32 6.78 -5.46
C SER A 146 -8.47 5.79 -6.27
N TYR A 147 -8.58 4.49 -5.98
CA TYR A 147 -7.88 3.42 -6.69
C TYR A 147 -8.81 2.62 -7.63
N GLY A 148 -10.09 3.00 -7.73
CA GLY A 148 -11.11 2.31 -8.51
C GLY A 148 -11.91 1.28 -7.71
N GLY A 149 -11.57 1.06 -6.44
CA GLY A 149 -12.26 0.14 -5.54
C GLY A 149 -13.66 0.63 -5.16
N ALA A 150 -14.59 -0.31 -5.06
CA ALA A 150 -15.98 -0.07 -4.66
C ALA A 150 -16.36 -0.81 -3.37
N GLY A 151 -15.39 -1.43 -2.69
CA GLY A 151 -15.62 -2.31 -1.55
C GLY A 151 -15.60 -3.78 -1.97
N ASP A 152 -14.84 -4.60 -1.24
CA ASP A 152 -14.84 -6.05 -1.39
C ASP A 152 -14.67 -6.69 -0.01
N THR A 153 -15.79 -6.85 0.71
CA THR A 153 -15.80 -7.43 2.06
C THR A 153 -15.20 -8.82 2.07
N PRO A 154 -15.61 -9.78 1.21
CA PRO A 154 -15.12 -11.16 1.30
C PRO A 154 -13.60 -11.26 1.16
N ARG A 155 -13.02 -10.63 0.14
CA ARG A 155 -11.55 -10.69 -0.06
C ARG A 155 -10.79 -9.95 1.02
N THR A 156 -11.31 -8.81 1.48
CA THR A 156 -10.66 -8.04 2.55
C THR A 156 -10.66 -8.81 3.85
N MET A 157 -11.79 -9.41 4.23
CA MET A 157 -11.92 -10.19 5.46
C MET A 157 -11.05 -11.44 5.45
N ALA A 158 -10.98 -12.16 4.32
CA ALA A 158 -10.10 -13.32 4.19
C ALA A 158 -8.64 -12.99 4.58
N ILE A 159 -8.10 -11.86 4.10
CA ILE A 159 -6.73 -11.43 4.47
C ILE A 159 -6.64 -10.97 5.93
N CYS A 160 -7.63 -10.21 6.41
CA CYS A 160 -7.65 -9.73 7.80
C CYS A 160 -7.69 -10.87 8.80
N GLU A 161 -8.47 -11.92 8.53
CA GLU A 161 -8.60 -13.13 9.38
C GLU A 161 -7.28 -13.89 9.46
N MET A 162 -6.61 -14.12 8.33
CA MET A 162 -5.30 -14.79 8.29
C MET A 162 -4.23 -14.06 9.13
N LEU A 163 -4.35 -12.74 9.26
CA LEU A 163 -3.35 -11.88 9.91
C LEU A 163 -3.84 -11.26 11.23
N ALA A 164 -5.00 -11.69 11.75
CA ALA A 164 -5.60 -11.11 12.95
C ALA A 164 -4.70 -11.24 14.19
N ALA A 165 -3.93 -12.32 14.27
CA ALA A 165 -3.02 -12.62 15.38
C ALA A 165 -1.55 -12.20 15.13
N ASP A 166 -1.25 -11.53 14.00
CA ASP A 166 0.11 -11.10 13.67
C ASP A 166 0.64 -10.11 14.72
N ARG A 167 1.89 -10.31 15.15
CA ARG A 167 2.53 -9.54 16.21
C ARG A 167 3.44 -8.42 15.70
N GLU A 168 3.74 -8.39 14.40
CA GLU A 168 4.58 -7.35 13.80
C GLU A 168 3.84 -6.01 13.74
N ASP A 169 4.43 -4.95 14.31
CA ASP A 169 3.81 -3.61 14.35
C ASP A 169 3.48 -3.08 12.94
N MET A 170 4.34 -3.37 11.95
CA MET A 170 4.10 -2.95 10.57
C MET A 170 2.94 -3.72 9.92
N VAL A 171 2.71 -4.98 10.28
CA VAL A 171 1.55 -5.74 9.79
C VAL A 171 0.29 -5.26 10.48
N GLN A 172 0.32 -5.05 11.80
CA GLN A 172 -0.82 -4.53 12.57
C GLN A 172 -1.29 -3.16 12.11
N LYS A 173 -0.36 -2.27 11.73
CA LYS A 173 -0.71 -0.96 11.14
C LYS A 173 -1.43 -1.12 9.80
N ALA A 174 -1.02 -2.09 8.97
CA ALA A 174 -1.71 -2.38 7.73
C ALA A 174 -3.08 -3.03 7.97
N LEU A 175 -3.21 -3.88 9.00
CA LEU A 175 -4.50 -4.47 9.40
C LEU A 175 -5.49 -3.39 9.84
N SER A 176 -5.05 -2.47 10.70
CA SER A 176 -5.84 -1.29 11.07
C SER A 176 -6.26 -0.47 9.85
N TRP A 177 -5.36 -0.31 8.86
CA TRP A 177 -5.68 0.43 7.66
C TRP A 177 -6.73 -0.28 6.80
N ALA A 178 -6.53 -1.56 6.48
CA ALA A 178 -7.46 -2.38 5.69
C ALA A 178 -8.88 -2.33 6.28
N LEU A 179 -9.01 -2.59 7.59
CA LEU A 179 -10.29 -2.56 8.29
C LEU A 179 -10.95 -1.17 8.22
N ARG A 180 -10.18 -0.08 8.42
CA ARG A 180 -10.74 1.29 8.38
C ARG A 180 -11.19 1.72 7.00
N GLU A 181 -10.58 1.21 5.93
CA GLU A 181 -11.08 1.45 4.57
C GLU A 181 -12.35 0.65 4.30
N LEU A 182 -12.46 -0.56 4.85
CA LEU A 182 -13.67 -1.38 4.71
C LEU A 182 -14.86 -0.85 5.51
N VAL A 183 -14.66 -0.12 6.61
CA VAL A 183 -15.75 0.50 7.41
C VAL A 183 -16.73 1.31 6.54
N TRP A 184 -16.25 1.92 5.47
CA TRP A 184 -17.11 2.70 4.55
C TRP A 184 -18.10 1.86 3.75
N HIS A 185 -17.82 0.56 3.60
CA HIS A 185 -18.61 -0.36 2.77
C HIS A 185 -19.38 -1.35 3.62
N ASP A 186 -18.76 -1.87 4.68
CA ASP A 186 -19.34 -2.89 5.54
C ASP A 186 -18.91 -2.73 7.00
N PRO A 187 -19.49 -1.75 7.72
CA PRO A 187 -19.17 -1.53 9.12
C PRO A 187 -19.59 -2.71 10.01
N ALA A 188 -20.60 -3.50 9.61
CA ALA A 188 -21.09 -4.64 10.36
C ALA A 188 -20.07 -5.79 10.34
N ALA A 189 -19.51 -6.13 9.18
CA ALA A 189 -18.45 -7.12 9.08
C ALA A 189 -17.21 -6.71 9.88
N VAL A 190 -16.83 -5.42 9.84
CA VAL A 190 -15.71 -4.91 10.64
C VAL A 190 -15.97 -5.00 12.15
N GLN A 191 -17.18 -4.68 12.60
CA GLN A 191 -17.56 -4.83 14.01
C GLN A 191 -17.50 -6.31 14.44
N SER A 192 -18.08 -7.21 13.63
CA SER A 192 -18.04 -8.66 13.89
C SER A 192 -16.61 -9.21 13.97
N PHE A 193 -15.73 -8.74 13.08
CA PHE A 193 -14.31 -9.10 13.11
C PHE A 193 -13.63 -8.65 14.42
N LEU A 194 -13.87 -7.42 14.87
CA LEU A 194 -13.31 -6.90 16.12
C LEU A 194 -13.77 -7.71 17.33
N ASP A 195 -15.04 -8.08 17.38
CA ASP A 195 -15.62 -8.82 18.51
C ASP A 195 -15.10 -10.27 18.54
N THR A 196 -14.99 -10.90 17.37
CA THR A 196 -14.48 -12.27 17.23
C THR A 196 -13.00 -12.38 17.60
N HIS A 197 -12.18 -11.39 17.24
CA HIS A 197 -10.72 -11.42 17.41
C HIS A 197 -10.20 -10.52 18.55
N ASP A 198 -11.06 -10.01 19.44
CA ASP A 198 -10.69 -8.98 20.44
C ASP A 198 -9.44 -9.35 21.26
N GLN A 199 -9.32 -10.63 21.66
CA GLN A 199 -8.22 -11.14 22.48
C GLN A 199 -6.87 -11.21 21.73
N HIS A 200 -6.91 -11.36 20.40
CA HIS A 200 -5.70 -11.51 19.59
C HIS A 200 -5.24 -10.19 18.98
N LEU A 201 -6.16 -9.27 18.71
CA LEU A 201 -5.88 -8.00 18.09
C LEU A 201 -5.05 -7.07 18.97
N ALA A 202 -4.07 -6.42 18.36
CA ALA A 202 -3.32 -5.36 19.01
C ALA A 202 -4.22 -4.20 19.44
N ALA A 203 -3.96 -3.65 20.63
CA ALA A 203 -4.74 -2.55 21.20
C ALA A 203 -4.86 -1.33 20.26
N ARG A 204 -3.82 -1.08 19.45
CA ARG A 204 -3.83 -0.05 18.40
C ARG A 204 -4.94 -0.28 17.38
N VAL A 205 -5.03 -1.49 16.83
CA VAL A 205 -6.01 -1.85 15.79
C VAL A 205 -7.41 -1.62 16.35
N LYS A 206 -7.70 -2.17 17.53
CA LYS A 206 -9.00 -1.99 18.20
C LYS A 206 -9.36 -0.52 18.37
N ARG A 207 -8.43 0.29 18.90
CA ARG A 207 -8.66 1.72 19.12
C ARG A 207 -8.94 2.48 17.82
N GLU A 208 -8.10 2.30 16.81
CA GLU A 208 -8.19 3.05 15.56
C GLU A 208 -9.43 2.66 14.74
N VAL A 209 -9.76 1.37 14.69
CA VAL A 209 -10.93 0.87 13.95
C VAL A 209 -12.24 1.22 14.67
N ARG A 210 -12.33 1.04 16.00
CA ARG A 210 -13.52 1.47 16.77
C ARG A 210 -13.75 2.98 16.63
N ALA A 211 -12.71 3.79 16.71
CA ALA A 211 -12.82 5.23 16.51
C ALA A 211 -13.35 5.58 15.11
N LYS A 212 -12.94 4.83 14.08
CA LYS A 212 -13.44 4.98 12.71
C LYS A 212 -14.91 4.58 12.59
N LEU A 213 -15.33 3.46 13.19
CA LEU A 213 -16.73 3.02 13.24
C LEU A 213 -17.63 4.06 13.91
N THR A 214 -17.18 4.67 15.01
CA THR A 214 -17.97 5.66 15.76
C THR A 214 -18.06 7.01 15.05
N THR A 215 -16.96 7.49 14.46
CA THR A 215 -16.88 8.88 13.99
C THR A 215 -16.99 9.05 12.48
N GLY A 216 -16.75 7.98 11.70
CA GLY A 216 -16.56 8.06 10.25
C GLY A 216 -15.30 8.83 9.83
N LEU A 217 -14.58 9.49 10.74
CA LEU A 217 -13.45 10.37 10.41
C LEU A 217 -12.14 9.60 10.24
N LYS A 218 -11.26 10.10 9.35
CA LYS A 218 -9.91 9.55 9.15
C LYS A 218 -9.02 9.72 10.39
N ASN A 219 -9.19 10.83 11.11
CA ASN A 219 -8.56 11.15 12.40
C ASN A 219 -9.58 11.92 13.26
N PRO A 220 -10.28 11.28 14.21
CA PRO A 220 -11.14 12.01 15.12
C PRO A 220 -10.29 12.90 16.04
N ARG A 221 -10.66 14.18 16.16
CA ARG A 221 -10.01 15.10 17.12
C ARG A 221 -10.16 14.52 18.53
N ARG A 222 -9.06 14.48 19.28
CA ARG A 222 -9.10 14.15 20.71
C ARG A 222 -10.05 15.16 21.37
N LYS A 223 -11.11 14.70 22.04
CA LYS A 223 -11.96 15.60 22.84
C LYS A 223 -11.06 16.31 23.86
N PRO A 224 -11.19 17.64 24.05
CA PRO A 224 -10.50 18.32 25.14
C PRO A 224 -10.84 17.60 26.44
N SER A 225 -9.83 17.28 27.24
CA SER A 225 -10.05 16.78 28.60
C SER A 225 -10.84 17.82 29.37
N VAL A 226 -12.00 17.42 29.91
CA VAL A 226 -12.74 18.23 30.87
C VAL A 226 -11.82 18.43 32.08
N PRO A 227 -11.55 19.67 32.53
CA PRO A 227 -10.77 19.88 33.75
C PRO A 227 -11.49 19.20 34.91
N SER A 228 -10.77 18.38 35.67
CA SER A 228 -11.30 17.78 36.89
C SER A 228 -11.69 18.91 37.85
N PRO A 229 -12.95 19.00 38.31
CA PRO A 229 -13.28 19.89 39.39
C PRO A 229 -12.73 19.27 40.68
N LEU A 230 -12.10 20.11 41.52
CA LEU A 230 -11.63 19.88 42.90
C LEU A 230 -10.10 19.99 43.05
N GLY A 231 -9.62 21.23 43.12
CA GLY A 231 -8.50 21.59 43.99
C GLY A 231 -9.08 22.21 45.25
N THR A 232 -9.23 21.44 46.32
CA THR A 232 -9.48 21.99 47.66
C THR A 232 -8.21 22.69 48.12
N ASP A 233 -8.32 24.01 48.24
CA ASP A 233 -7.42 24.88 48.97
C ASP A 233 -7.25 24.36 50.41
N LYS A 234 -6.02 24.05 50.80
CA LYS A 234 -5.65 23.86 52.21
C LYS A 234 -4.60 24.91 52.54
N GLY A 235 -5.07 26.05 53.03
CA GLY A 235 -4.27 26.90 53.90
C GLY A 235 -4.04 26.22 55.25
N ARG A 236 -2.76 26.07 55.63
CA ARG A 236 -2.18 26.59 56.87
C ARG A 236 -0.67 26.36 56.87
#